data_AF-A0A258HTX6-F1
#
_entry.id   AF-A0A258HTX6-F1
#
_cell.length_a   1.000
_cell.length_b   1.000
_cell.length_c   1.000
_cell.angle_alpha   90.00
_cell.angle_beta   90.00
_cell.angle_gamma   90.00
#
_symmetry.space_group_name_H-M   'P 1'
#
loop_
_entity.id
_entity.type
_entity.pdbx_description
1 polymer ?
#
loop_
_entity_poly.entity_id
_entity_poly.type
_entity_poly.pdbx_seq_one_letter_code
_entity_poly.pdbx_strand_id
1 'polypeptide(L)'
;MSITFRIATAADDQLRPVATINARQLAAFRAFLREESARTGTVLLDPDAAEDEFLSYHFEARVCPLALAAVTRVFNFQTDVISVVEEAQFRCRRVSVYRIEETGTINMRVALTSDLGVELDLATANAYALLEGLGLRPDSVGEIPIDTVRARLANPAVRRRAAERGVTSYLDRLDQLLATAAADDTSRLEWA
;
A
#
# COMPACT_ATOMS: atom_id res chain seq x y z
N MET A 1 -14.96 -4.54 -13.04
CA MET A 1 -14.12 -3.35 -12.80
C MET A 1 -14.24 -3.00 -11.33
N SER A 2 -13.14 -2.60 -10.72
CA SER A 2 -13.05 -2.18 -9.32
C SER A 2 -12.37 -0.82 -9.23
N ILE A 3 -12.51 -0.17 -8.08
CA ILE A 3 -11.91 1.13 -7.75
C ILE A 3 -11.17 0.93 -6.44
N THR A 4 -9.90 1.32 -6.42
CA THR A 4 -9.03 1.21 -5.25
C THR A 4 -8.96 2.54 -4.53
N PHE A 5 -9.35 2.57 -3.26
CA PHE A 5 -9.14 3.71 -2.38
C PHE A 5 -7.82 3.55 -1.63
N ARG A 6 -6.98 4.59 -1.66
CA ARG A 6 -5.67 4.60 -1.01
C ARG A 6 -5.36 5.97 -0.40
N ILE A 7 -4.44 6.00 0.55
CA ILE A 7 -3.80 7.26 0.96
C ILE A 7 -2.76 7.62 -0.09
N ALA A 8 -2.78 8.85 -0.57
CA ALA A 8 -1.74 9.43 -1.41
C ALA A 8 -1.12 10.64 -0.71
N THR A 9 0.15 10.92 -0.99
CA THR A 9 0.88 12.10 -0.49
C THR A 9 1.55 12.82 -1.64
N ALA A 10 2.00 14.07 -1.43
CA ALA A 10 2.76 14.80 -2.47
C ALA A 10 4.04 14.07 -2.91
N ALA A 11 4.58 13.20 -2.04
CA ALA A 11 5.76 12.42 -2.33
C ALA A 11 5.50 11.27 -3.34
N ASP A 12 4.24 10.87 -3.53
CA ASP A 12 3.84 9.87 -4.53
C ASP A 12 3.89 10.43 -5.96
N ASP A 13 3.84 11.75 -6.10
CA ASP A 13 3.92 12.47 -7.38
C ASP A 13 5.38 12.73 -7.82
N GLN A 14 6.35 12.38 -6.96
CA GLN A 14 7.77 12.56 -7.21
C GLN A 14 8.44 11.28 -7.72
N LEU A 15 9.63 11.43 -8.30
CA LEU A 15 10.45 10.29 -8.69
C LEU A 15 10.82 9.48 -7.44
N ARG A 16 10.46 8.19 -7.43
CA ARG A 16 10.77 7.28 -6.33
C ARG A 16 12.15 6.65 -6.49
N PRO A 17 12.88 6.37 -5.39
CA PRO A 17 14.09 5.58 -5.48
C PRO A 17 13.79 4.20 -6.07
N VAL A 18 14.72 3.72 -6.89
CA VAL A 18 14.68 2.39 -7.50
C VAL A 18 16.05 1.75 -7.31
N ALA A 19 16.06 0.48 -6.95
CA ALA A 19 17.26 -0.34 -6.86
C ALA A 19 17.17 -1.50 -7.83
N THR A 20 18.28 -1.83 -8.50
CA THR A 20 18.35 -3.01 -9.37
C THR A 20 19.03 -4.14 -8.60
N ILE A 21 18.32 -5.26 -8.43
CA ILE A 21 18.80 -6.43 -7.71
C ILE A 21 18.98 -7.61 -8.67
N ASN A 22 19.78 -8.59 -8.27
CA ASN A 22 19.93 -9.84 -9.03
C ASN A 22 19.07 -10.97 -8.44
N ALA A 23 18.95 -12.06 -9.18
CA ALA A 23 18.13 -13.22 -8.79
C ALA A 23 18.57 -13.87 -7.46
N ARG A 24 19.87 -13.83 -7.14
CA ARG A 24 20.39 -14.37 -5.87
C ARG A 24 19.96 -13.49 -4.69
N GLN A 25 20.03 -12.17 -4.84
CA GLN A 25 19.55 -11.23 -3.83
C GLN A 25 18.05 -11.34 -3.63
N LEU A 26 17.28 -11.47 -4.72
CA LEU A 26 15.84 -11.72 -4.65
C LEU A 26 15.52 -13.02 -3.87
N ALA A 27 16.20 -14.12 -4.20
CA ALA A 27 16.01 -15.39 -3.50
C ALA A 27 16.35 -15.29 -2.01
N ALA A 28 17.46 -14.63 -1.67
CA ALA A 28 17.85 -14.39 -0.28
C ALA A 28 16.85 -13.51 0.47
N PHE A 29 16.30 -12.49 -0.19
CA PHE A 29 15.29 -11.60 0.39
C PHE A 29 13.99 -12.34 0.69
N ARG A 30 13.52 -13.16 -0.25
CA ARG A 30 12.33 -14.02 -0.02
C ARG A 30 12.53 -14.99 1.13
N ALA A 31 13.69 -15.65 1.20
CA ALA A 31 14.01 -16.55 2.30
C ALA A 31 14.01 -15.82 3.65
N PHE A 32 14.65 -14.66 3.71
CA PHE A 32 14.69 -13.81 4.90
C PHE A 32 13.28 -13.38 5.33
N LEU A 33 12.44 -12.89 4.41
CA LEU A 33 11.07 -12.47 4.73
C LEU A 33 10.21 -13.63 5.25
N ARG A 34 10.36 -14.83 4.72
CA ARG A 34 9.62 -16.02 5.19
C ARG A 34 10.06 -16.45 6.58
N GLU A 35 11.37 -16.43 6.86
CA GLU A 35 11.91 -16.70 8.19
C GLU A 35 11.39 -15.68 9.21
N GLU A 36 11.45 -14.39 8.88
CA GLU A 36 10.95 -13.31 9.74
C GLU A 36 9.43 -13.35 9.92
N SER A 37 8.69 -13.75 8.88
CA SER A 37 7.24 -13.94 8.95
C SER A 37 6.90 -15.04 9.96
N ALA A 38 7.58 -16.18 9.89
CA ALA A 38 7.41 -17.27 10.85
C ALA A 38 7.82 -16.87 12.28
N ARG A 39 8.90 -16.08 12.42
CA ARG A 39 9.40 -15.61 13.71
C ARG A 39 8.46 -14.62 14.39
N THR A 40 7.81 -13.76 13.63
CA THR A 40 6.99 -12.65 14.15
C THR A 40 5.49 -12.92 14.10
N GLY A 41 5.06 -13.97 13.40
CA GLY A 41 3.65 -14.23 13.14
C GLY A 41 2.99 -13.17 12.24
N THR A 42 3.78 -12.42 11.48
CA THR A 42 3.29 -11.36 10.58
C THR A 42 3.51 -11.78 9.14
N VAL A 43 2.51 -11.59 8.28
CA VAL A 43 2.68 -11.81 6.83
C VAL A 43 3.51 -10.67 6.26
N LEU A 44 4.74 -10.96 5.79
CA LEU A 44 5.65 -9.95 5.25
C LEU A 44 5.78 -9.95 3.73
N LEU A 45 5.21 -10.95 3.04
CA LEU A 45 5.31 -11.10 1.58
C LEU A 45 3.90 -11.29 0.99
N ASP A 46 3.62 -10.58 -0.10
CA ASP A 46 2.31 -10.56 -0.76
C ASP A 46 2.45 -10.37 -2.28
N PRO A 47 2.08 -11.33 -3.12
CA PRO A 47 1.62 -12.67 -2.78
C PRO A 47 2.76 -13.60 -2.33
N ASP A 48 2.47 -14.58 -1.45
CA ASP A 48 3.39 -15.66 -1.04
C ASP A 48 2.84 -17.08 -1.31
N ALA A 49 1.69 -17.21 -1.98
CA ALA A 49 1.12 -18.52 -2.25
C ALA A 49 1.87 -19.25 -3.37
N ALA A 50 1.94 -20.58 -3.28
CA ALA A 50 2.54 -21.41 -4.33
C ALA A 50 1.82 -21.26 -5.68
N GLU A 51 0.52 -20.97 -5.65
CA GLU A 51 -0.29 -20.72 -6.85
C GLU A 51 0.12 -19.43 -7.57
N ASP A 52 0.80 -18.50 -6.87
CA ASP A 52 1.27 -17.23 -7.40
C ASP A 52 2.72 -17.29 -7.91
N GLU A 53 3.26 -18.48 -8.16
CA GLU A 53 4.63 -18.66 -8.68
C GLU A 53 4.84 -17.96 -10.04
N PHE A 54 3.77 -17.78 -10.83
CA PHE A 54 3.77 -16.97 -12.05
C PHE A 54 4.05 -15.47 -11.79
N LEU A 55 3.76 -14.99 -10.57
CA LEU A 55 4.12 -13.66 -10.05
C LEU A 55 5.46 -13.68 -9.31
N SER A 56 6.32 -14.68 -9.56
CA SER A 56 7.63 -14.82 -8.88
C SER A 56 8.54 -13.58 -8.97
N TYR A 57 8.30 -12.69 -9.93
CA TYR A 57 8.99 -11.42 -10.02
C TYR A 57 8.16 -10.21 -9.63
N HIS A 58 6.87 -10.36 -9.34
CA HIS A 58 5.93 -9.28 -9.01
C HIS A 58 5.30 -9.54 -7.64
N PHE A 59 5.86 -8.92 -6.60
CA PHE A 59 5.31 -8.99 -5.25
C PHE A 59 5.63 -7.73 -4.46
N GLU A 60 4.93 -7.54 -3.36
CA GLU A 60 5.20 -6.52 -2.38
C GLU A 60 5.63 -7.15 -1.05
N ALA A 61 6.50 -6.44 -0.33
CA ALA A 61 7.03 -6.85 0.94
C ALA A 61 6.80 -5.77 2.01
N ARG A 62 6.36 -6.21 3.18
CA ARG A 62 6.31 -5.37 4.38
C ARG A 62 7.70 -5.28 4.98
N VAL A 63 8.23 -4.07 5.04
CA VAL A 63 9.57 -3.81 5.55
C VAL A 63 9.56 -2.92 6.80
N CYS A 64 8.44 -2.23 7.09
CA CYS A 64 8.30 -1.39 8.28
C CYS A 64 8.49 -2.13 9.62
N PRO A 65 8.03 -3.40 9.80
CA PRO A 65 8.24 -4.09 11.07
C PRO A 65 9.67 -4.62 11.26
N LEU A 66 10.55 -4.47 10.26
CA LEU A 66 11.89 -5.04 10.25
C LEU A 66 12.94 -3.96 10.49
N ALA A 67 14.05 -4.32 11.15
CA ALA A 67 15.17 -3.39 11.29
C ALA A 67 15.82 -3.10 9.93
N LEU A 68 16.02 -1.82 9.58
CA LEU A 68 16.65 -1.40 8.33
C LEU A 68 17.97 -2.14 8.06
N ALA A 69 18.83 -2.26 9.08
CA ALA A 69 20.10 -2.97 8.98
C ALA A 69 19.93 -4.47 8.68
N ALA A 70 18.88 -5.10 9.19
CA ALA A 70 18.63 -6.53 8.95
C ALA A 70 18.22 -6.78 7.49
N VAL A 71 17.33 -5.94 6.95
CA VAL A 71 16.90 -6.00 5.55
C VAL A 71 18.07 -5.71 4.61
N THR A 72 18.76 -4.59 4.82
CA THR A 72 19.82 -4.10 3.91
C THR A 72 21.06 -5.00 3.91
N ARG A 73 21.32 -5.73 4.99
CA ARG A 73 22.37 -6.77 5.04
C ARG A 73 22.17 -7.87 4.00
N VAL A 74 20.91 -8.24 3.68
CA VAL A 74 20.61 -9.24 2.63
C VAL A 74 21.17 -8.80 1.27
N PHE A 75 21.26 -7.48 1.06
CA PHE A 75 21.74 -6.86 -0.16
C PHE A 75 23.17 -6.34 -0.04
N ASN A 76 23.92 -6.80 0.97
CA ASN A 76 25.29 -6.33 1.25
C ASN A 76 25.40 -4.80 1.36
N PHE A 77 24.38 -4.16 1.97
CA PHE A 77 24.33 -2.71 2.19
C PHE A 77 24.48 -1.86 0.92
N GLN A 78 23.95 -2.36 -0.20
CA GLN A 78 23.79 -1.59 -1.44
C GLN A 78 23.01 -0.29 -1.17
N THR A 79 23.57 0.85 -1.60
CA THR A 79 23.08 2.20 -1.26
C THR A 79 21.71 2.51 -1.86
N ASP A 80 21.45 2.02 -3.06
CA ASP A 80 20.16 2.13 -3.73
C ASP A 80 19.08 1.33 -2.99
N VAL A 81 19.40 0.10 -2.55
CA VAL A 81 18.48 -0.69 -1.72
C VAL A 81 18.22 -0.02 -0.38
N ILE A 82 19.25 0.53 0.29
CA ILE A 82 19.08 1.30 1.52
C ILE A 82 18.10 2.46 1.28
N SER A 83 18.28 3.22 0.20
CA SER A 83 17.42 4.35 -0.15
C SER A 83 15.97 3.91 -0.34
N VAL A 84 15.72 2.77 -1.00
CA VAL A 84 14.36 2.25 -1.19
C VAL A 84 13.73 1.79 0.12
N VAL A 85 14.47 1.03 0.94
CA VAL A 85 13.92 0.47 2.19
C VAL A 85 13.71 1.57 3.23
N GLU A 86 14.67 2.50 3.39
CA GLU A 86 14.53 3.66 4.27
C GLU A 86 13.32 4.50 3.89
N GLU A 87 13.17 4.84 2.60
CA GLU A 87 12.03 5.63 2.13
C GLU A 87 10.70 4.90 2.35
N ALA A 88 10.65 3.59 2.10
CA ALA A 88 9.47 2.79 2.37
C ALA A 88 9.10 2.79 3.86
N GLN A 89 10.08 2.63 4.75
CA GLN A 89 9.87 2.68 6.20
C GLN A 89 9.43 4.08 6.67
N PHE A 90 10.08 5.13 6.16
CA PHE A 90 9.74 6.52 6.47
C PHE A 90 8.29 6.86 6.07
N ARG A 91 7.86 6.41 4.90
CA ARG A 91 6.50 6.64 4.38
C ARG A 91 5.47 5.61 4.84
N CYS A 92 5.84 4.65 5.68
CA CYS A 92 4.98 3.52 6.08
C CYS A 92 4.36 2.78 4.88
N ARG A 93 5.19 2.49 3.87
CA ARG A 93 4.82 1.80 2.62
C ARG A 93 5.48 0.43 2.53
N ARG A 94 4.93 -0.41 1.66
CA ARG A 94 5.60 -1.64 1.23
C ARG A 94 6.72 -1.34 0.24
N VAL A 95 7.57 -2.35 0.03
CA VAL A 95 8.52 -2.39 -1.09
C VAL A 95 7.93 -3.27 -2.17
N SER A 96 7.85 -2.77 -3.41
CA SER A 96 7.45 -3.53 -4.58
C SER A 96 8.67 -4.04 -5.34
N VAL A 97 8.67 -5.32 -5.66
CA VAL A 97 9.64 -5.97 -6.56
C VAL A 97 8.92 -6.34 -7.84
N TYR A 98 9.54 -6.02 -8.97
CA TYR A 98 9.02 -6.27 -10.32
C TYR A 98 10.17 -6.58 -11.29
N ARG A 99 9.88 -7.31 -12.37
CA ARG A 99 10.84 -7.51 -13.46
C ARG A 99 10.40 -6.74 -14.69
N ILE A 100 11.35 -6.03 -15.30
CA ILE A 100 11.14 -5.36 -16.59
C ILE A 100 11.47 -6.40 -17.67
N GLU A 101 10.48 -6.81 -18.46
CA GLU A 101 10.63 -7.88 -19.45
C GLU A 101 11.62 -7.49 -20.55
N GLU A 102 11.63 -6.24 -20.99
CA GLU A 102 12.47 -5.75 -22.09
C GLU A 102 13.96 -5.81 -21.75
N THR A 103 14.32 -5.56 -20.49
CA THR A 103 15.72 -5.52 -20.03
C THR A 103 16.11 -6.77 -19.24
N GLY A 104 15.13 -7.57 -18.82
CA GLY A 104 15.31 -8.69 -17.90
C GLY A 104 15.72 -8.29 -16.48
N THR A 105 15.78 -6.99 -16.15
CA THR A 105 16.23 -6.51 -14.83
C THR A 105 15.16 -6.68 -13.76
N ILE A 106 15.60 -7.05 -12.55
CA ILE A 106 14.73 -7.14 -11.37
C ILE A 106 14.92 -5.85 -10.59
N ASN A 107 13.82 -5.14 -10.34
CA ASN A 107 13.82 -3.83 -9.73
C ASN A 107 13.03 -3.85 -8.45
N MET A 108 13.47 -3.02 -7.51
CA MET A 108 12.87 -2.80 -6.22
C MET A 108 12.55 -1.31 -6.09
N ARG A 109 11.35 -0.97 -5.63
CA ARG A 109 10.91 0.42 -5.41
C ARG A 109 9.95 0.53 -4.24
N VAL A 110 9.67 1.75 -3.80
CA VAL A 110 8.59 2.02 -2.84
C VAL A 110 7.23 1.80 -3.52
N ALA A 111 6.39 0.96 -2.91
CA ALA A 111 5.04 0.67 -3.35
C ALA A 111 4.08 1.85 -3.06
N LEU A 112 2.93 1.87 -3.74
CA LEU A 112 1.85 2.82 -3.42
C LEU A 112 0.94 2.32 -2.30
N THR A 113 1.05 1.05 -1.94
CA THR A 113 0.32 0.41 -0.85
C THR A 113 0.96 0.75 0.48
N SER A 114 0.12 1.05 1.46
CA SER A 114 0.47 1.14 2.87
C SER A 114 1.14 -0.15 3.33
N ASP A 115 2.05 -0.06 4.31
CA ASP A 115 2.71 -1.26 4.86
C ASP A 115 1.67 -2.29 5.34
N LEU A 116 0.57 -1.84 5.95
CA LEU A 116 -0.51 -2.70 6.40
C LEU A 116 -1.34 -3.32 5.26
N GLY A 117 -1.30 -2.77 4.04
CA GLY A 117 -2.10 -3.25 2.90
C GLY A 117 -3.61 -3.07 3.12
N VAL A 118 -4.00 -1.94 3.71
CA VAL A 118 -5.39 -1.66 4.12
C VAL A 118 -6.18 -0.90 3.05
N GLU A 119 -5.64 -0.77 1.84
CA GLU A 119 -6.34 -0.19 0.69
C GLU A 119 -7.68 -0.89 0.45
N LEU A 120 -8.70 -0.10 0.07
CA LEU A 120 -10.03 -0.64 -0.21
C LEU A 120 -10.17 -0.84 -1.71
N ASP A 121 -9.97 -2.06 -2.18
CA ASP A 121 -10.40 -2.46 -3.52
C ASP A 121 -11.88 -2.85 -3.49
N LEU A 122 -12.72 -2.07 -4.16
CA LEU A 122 -14.17 -2.23 -4.17
C LEU A 122 -14.68 -2.38 -5.60
N ALA A 123 -15.61 -3.31 -5.83
CA ALA A 123 -16.37 -3.34 -7.07
C ALA A 123 -17.01 -1.95 -7.33
N THR A 124 -17.04 -1.50 -8.60
CA THR A 124 -17.45 -0.12 -8.96
C THR A 124 -18.77 0.32 -8.31
N ALA A 125 -19.78 -0.56 -8.25
CA ALA A 125 -21.06 -0.23 -7.62
C ALA A 125 -20.93 0.07 -6.11
N ASN A 126 -20.09 -0.70 -5.40
CA ASN A 126 -19.82 -0.50 -3.98
C ASN A 126 -18.99 0.77 -3.73
N ALA A 127 -18.02 1.05 -4.60
CA ALA A 127 -17.25 2.29 -4.56
C ALA A 127 -18.14 3.53 -4.74
N TYR A 128 -19.07 3.49 -5.71
CA TYR A 128 -20.03 4.59 -5.91
C TYR A 128 -20.98 4.76 -4.73
N ALA A 129 -21.48 3.66 -4.17
CA ALA A 129 -22.31 3.71 -2.96
C ALA A 129 -21.54 4.29 -1.76
N LEU A 130 -20.25 3.98 -1.61
CA LEU A 130 -19.37 4.58 -0.59
C LEU A 130 -19.22 6.09 -0.80
N LEU A 131 -18.90 6.54 -2.02
CA LEU A 131 -18.76 7.96 -2.36
C LEU A 131 -20.06 8.74 -2.09
N GLU A 132 -21.21 8.22 -2.52
CA GLU A 132 -22.51 8.83 -2.24
C GLU A 132 -22.82 8.86 -0.74
N GLY A 133 -22.45 7.80 0.00
CA GLY A 133 -22.53 7.72 1.45
C GLY A 133 -21.78 8.86 2.13
N LEU A 134 -20.56 9.15 1.67
CA LEU A 134 -19.74 10.29 2.09
C LEU A 134 -20.29 11.65 1.63
N GLY A 135 -21.34 11.68 0.79
CA GLY A 135 -21.87 12.90 0.20
C GLY A 135 -20.94 13.49 -0.85
N LEU A 136 -20.23 12.63 -1.57
CA LEU A 136 -19.41 12.95 -2.74
C LEU A 136 -20.14 12.52 -4.00
N ARG A 137 -19.72 13.08 -5.13
CA ARG A 137 -20.17 12.62 -6.44
C ARG A 137 -19.56 11.24 -6.71
N PRO A 138 -20.34 10.24 -7.16
CA PRO A 138 -19.80 8.98 -7.60
C PRO A 138 -19.07 9.15 -8.94
N ASP A 139 -17.76 9.26 -8.86
CA ASP A 139 -16.85 9.31 -10.01
C ASP A 139 -15.83 8.17 -9.89
N SER A 140 -15.35 7.66 -11.02
CA SER A 140 -14.40 6.53 -11.04
C SER A 140 -12.99 6.92 -10.59
N VAL A 141 -12.63 8.20 -10.72
CA VAL A 141 -11.33 8.72 -10.33
C VAL A 141 -11.53 10.02 -9.57
N GLY A 142 -10.80 10.21 -8.48
CA GLY A 142 -10.77 11.47 -7.76
C GLY A 142 -9.93 11.43 -6.51
N GLU A 143 -9.86 12.58 -5.85
CA GLU A 143 -9.14 12.74 -4.60
C GLU A 143 -9.83 13.76 -3.70
N ILE A 144 -9.56 13.66 -2.39
CA ILE A 144 -10.06 14.60 -1.40
C ILE A 144 -9.10 14.66 -0.19
N PRO A 145 -8.87 15.84 0.43
CA PRO A 145 -8.01 15.95 1.60
C PRO A 145 -8.50 15.06 2.76
N ILE A 146 -7.57 14.43 3.47
CA ILE A 146 -7.90 13.48 4.54
C ILE A 146 -8.74 14.12 5.65
N ASP A 147 -8.44 15.36 6.02
CA ASP A 147 -9.21 16.08 7.05
C ASP A 147 -10.65 16.35 6.62
N THR A 148 -10.89 16.53 5.31
CA THR A 148 -12.26 16.66 4.79
C THR A 148 -13.02 15.33 4.91
N VAL A 149 -12.35 14.19 4.67
CA VAL A 149 -12.97 12.87 4.86
C VAL A 149 -13.26 12.62 6.35
N ARG A 150 -12.29 12.90 7.23
CA ARG A 150 -12.46 12.77 8.69
C ARG A 150 -13.62 13.62 9.20
N ALA A 151 -13.73 14.88 8.77
CA ALA A 151 -14.85 15.75 9.12
C ALA A 151 -16.20 15.20 8.64
N ARG A 152 -16.24 14.59 7.44
CA ARG A 152 -17.45 13.93 6.92
C ARG A 152 -17.81 12.69 7.74
N LEU A 153 -16.85 11.85 8.10
CA LEU A 153 -17.08 10.62 8.89
C LEU A 153 -17.48 10.91 10.35
N ALA A 154 -17.07 12.07 10.88
CA ALA A 154 -17.53 12.56 12.17
C ALA A 154 -19.01 13.02 12.15
N ASN A 155 -19.59 13.31 10.98
CA ASN A 155 -20.98 13.71 10.86
C ASN A 155 -21.94 12.50 10.99
N PRO A 156 -22.82 12.46 12.00
CA PRO A 156 -23.75 11.35 12.18
C PRO A 156 -24.71 11.13 11.00
N ALA A 157 -25.01 12.17 10.22
CA ALA A 157 -25.86 12.05 9.03
C ALA A 157 -25.19 11.22 7.92
N VAL A 158 -23.87 11.28 7.80
CA VAL A 158 -23.08 10.46 6.85
C VAL A 158 -23.15 9.00 7.27
N ARG A 159 -22.94 8.69 8.55
CA ARG A 159 -23.05 7.32 9.07
C ARG A 159 -24.45 6.73 8.91
N ARG A 160 -25.51 7.54 9.12
CA ARG A 160 -26.90 7.12 8.90
C ARG A 160 -27.17 6.79 7.42
N ARG A 161 -26.75 7.66 6.50
CA ARG A 161 -26.90 7.43 5.05
C ARG A 161 -26.15 6.19 4.59
N ALA A 162 -24.96 5.95 5.14
CA ALA A 162 -24.19 4.74 4.85
C ALA A 162 -24.91 3.48 5.32
N ALA A 163 -25.56 3.52 6.50
CA ALA A 163 -26.38 2.41 6.98
C ALA A 163 -27.60 2.14 6.08
N GLU A 164 -28.30 3.19 5.64
CA GLU A 164 -29.43 3.09 4.70
C GLU A 164 -29.02 2.48 3.35
N ARG A 165 -27.76 2.63 2.95
CA ARG A 165 -27.18 2.11 1.71
C ARG A 165 -26.44 0.79 1.86
N GLY A 166 -26.38 0.23 3.08
CA GLY A 166 -25.69 -1.03 3.36
C GLY A 166 -24.16 -0.97 3.23
N VAL A 167 -23.55 0.22 3.35
CA VAL A 167 -22.10 0.44 3.17
C VAL A 167 -21.35 0.71 4.48
N THR A 168 -21.96 0.47 5.64
CA THR A 168 -21.35 0.71 6.96
C THR A 168 -19.99 0.02 7.11
N SER A 169 -19.87 -1.23 6.67
CA SER A 169 -18.60 -1.98 6.75
C SER A 169 -17.47 -1.34 5.92
N TYR A 170 -17.81 -0.62 4.85
CA TYR A 170 -16.83 0.13 4.07
C TYR A 170 -16.39 1.41 4.77
N LEU A 171 -17.25 2.03 5.59
CA LEU A 171 -16.83 3.15 6.44
C LEU A 171 -15.84 2.71 7.52
N ASP A 172 -16.07 1.55 8.14
CA ASP A 172 -15.14 1.04 9.16
C ASP A 172 -13.78 0.70 8.56
N ARG A 173 -13.75 0.11 7.36
CA ARG A 173 -12.51 -0.11 6.60
C ARG A 173 -11.86 1.21 6.17
N LEU A 174 -12.65 2.21 5.80
CA LEU A 174 -12.13 3.53 5.46
C LEU A 174 -11.50 4.19 6.69
N ASP A 175 -12.12 4.09 7.88
CA ASP A 175 -11.54 4.57 9.14
C ASP A 175 -10.16 3.91 9.40
N GLN A 176 -10.02 2.61 9.12
CA GLN A 176 -8.73 1.90 9.20
C GLN A 176 -7.69 2.44 8.21
N LEU A 177 -8.09 2.68 6.95
CA LEU A 177 -7.21 3.27 5.94
C LEU A 177 -6.77 4.69 6.34
N LEU A 178 -7.69 5.53 6.82
CA LEU A 178 -7.41 6.90 7.25
C LEU A 178 -6.51 6.97 8.49
N ALA A 179 -6.45 5.92 9.30
CA ALA A 179 -5.52 5.80 10.42
C ALA A 179 -4.06 5.63 9.97
N THR A 180 -3.83 5.23 8.71
CA THR A 180 -2.48 5.14 8.11
C THR A 180 -1.97 6.45 7.54
N ALA A 181 -2.85 7.45 7.37
CA ALA A 181 -2.45 8.74 6.85
C ALA A 181 -1.59 9.49 7.86
N ALA A 182 -0.47 10.05 7.39
CA ALA A 182 0.33 10.98 8.18
C ALA A 182 -0.52 12.18 8.61
N ALA A 183 -0.15 12.81 9.73
CA ALA A 183 -0.75 14.06 10.17
C ALA A 183 -0.18 15.28 9.41
N ASP A 184 0.05 15.12 8.10
CA ASP A 184 0.53 16.19 7.22
C ASP A 184 -0.58 16.68 6.28
N ASP A 185 -0.47 17.95 5.87
CA ASP A 185 -1.45 18.61 5.01
C ASP A 185 -1.40 18.09 3.56
N THR A 186 -0.46 17.21 3.23
CA THR A 186 -0.30 16.67 1.87
C THR A 186 -1.08 15.37 1.65
N SER A 187 -1.55 14.76 2.74
CA SER A 187 -2.25 13.49 2.72
C SER A 187 -3.66 13.64 2.16
N ARG A 188 -3.97 12.87 1.12
CA ARG A 188 -5.26 12.83 0.44
C ARG A 188 -5.76 11.39 0.32
N LEU A 189 -7.08 11.22 0.39
CA LEU A 189 -7.72 9.98 -0.03
C LEU A 189 -7.88 10.05 -1.55
N GLU A 190 -7.25 9.13 -2.27
CA GLU A 190 -7.36 8.99 -3.72
C GLU A 190 -8.14 7.72 -4.04
N TRP A 191 -8.92 7.75 -5.13
CA TRP A 191 -9.54 6.58 -5.71
C TRP A 191 -9.38 6.56 -7.23
N ALA A 192 -9.09 5.39 -7.79
CA ALA A 192 -8.97 5.14 -9.22
C ALA A 192 -9.16 3.65 -9.56
#